data_AF-A0A016UTF5-F1
#
_entry.id   AF-A0A016UTF5-F1
#
_cell.length_a   1.000
_cell.length_b   1.000
_cell.length_c   1.000
_cell.angle_alpha   90.00
_cell.angle_beta   90.00
_cell.angle_gamma   90.00
#
_symmetry.space_group_name_H-M   'P 1'
#
loop_
_entity.id
_entity.type
_entity.pdbx_description
1 polymer ?
#
loop_
_entity_poly.entity_id
_entity_poly.type
_entity_poly.pdbx_seq_one_letter_code
_entity_poly.pdbx_strand_id
1 'polypeptide(L)'
;MPLIRVRPGRPVTVSAPPPENILRKRTARNPARSMRRMAKELNVSEGTVRKVGKRMLKMRPCKFQKRHGLSDAQKKVRVKKYKRLLYRAANGEHLRMLFTTEKLFAVEQSYNSQNVRVLARTSNAANQAGRTVSRRVKAASVMVWAGVSGTGERKLSEKEGALILVTRTLQGL
;
A
#
# COMPACT_ATOMS: atom_id res chain seq x y z
N MET A 1 40.91 -24.28 30.11
CA MET A 1 40.34 -22.93 29.92
C MET A 1 38.93 -22.88 30.52
N PRO A 2 38.65 -22.05 31.53
CA PRO A 2 37.33 -22.01 32.14
C PRO A 2 36.35 -21.23 31.25
N LEU A 3 35.20 -21.84 30.93
CA LEU A 3 34.12 -21.22 30.18
C LEU A 3 33.51 -20.08 31.02
N ILE A 4 33.66 -18.84 30.57
CA ILE A 4 33.00 -17.67 31.18
C ILE A 4 31.48 -17.87 31.05
N ARG A 5 30.80 -18.23 32.15
CA ARG A 5 29.34 -18.23 32.20
C ARG A 5 28.87 -16.77 32.21
N VAL A 6 28.38 -16.29 31.06
CA VAL A 6 27.66 -15.02 30.99
C VAL A 6 26.45 -15.13 31.91
N ARG A 7 26.42 -14.31 32.98
CA ARG A 7 25.27 -14.29 33.88
C ARG A 7 24.02 -13.94 33.07
N PRO A 8 22.93 -14.71 33.14
CA PRO A 8 21.70 -14.33 32.49
C PRO A 8 21.26 -12.98 33.06
N GLY A 9 21.06 -12.01 32.16
CA GLY A 9 20.57 -10.69 32.55
C GLY A 9 19.21 -10.79 33.24
N ARG A 10 18.82 -9.71 33.93
CA ARG A 10 17.55 -9.66 34.69
C ARG A 10 16.37 -10.17 33.86
N PRO A 11 15.60 -11.17 34.35
CA PRO A 11 14.45 -11.70 33.63
C PRO A 11 13.43 -10.60 33.30
N VAL A 12 12.99 -10.57 32.04
CA VAL A 12 12.02 -9.56 31.55
C VAL A 12 10.65 -9.70 32.24
N THR A 13 10.32 -10.91 32.69
CA THR A 13 9.07 -11.26 33.39
C THR A 13 8.86 -10.51 34.70
N VAL A 14 9.93 -10.16 35.42
CA VAL A 14 9.84 -9.44 36.72
C VAL A 14 9.54 -7.94 36.53
N SER A 15 9.72 -7.39 35.32
CA SER A 15 9.70 -5.93 35.12
C SER A 15 8.37 -5.32 34.70
N ALA A 16 7.35 -6.06 34.21
CA ALA A 16 6.18 -5.39 33.61
C ALA A 16 4.92 -6.22 33.23
N PRO A 17 4.26 -6.97 34.14
CA PRO A 17 2.87 -7.39 33.90
C PRO A 17 1.84 -6.22 33.82
N PRO A 18 1.90 -5.18 34.68
CA PRO A 18 0.92 -4.09 34.66
C PRO A 18 0.83 -3.25 33.37
N PRO A 19 1.93 -2.81 32.74
CA PRO A 19 1.84 -1.95 31.56
C PRO A 19 1.38 -2.72 30.30
N GLU A 20 1.54 -4.04 30.24
CA GLU A 20 1.10 -4.82 29.08
C GLU A 20 -0.43 -4.78 28.93
N ASN A 21 -1.15 -5.13 29.98
CA ASN A 21 -2.61 -5.12 29.99
C ASN A 21 -3.18 -3.72 29.73
N ILE A 22 -2.54 -2.69 30.29
CA ILE A 22 -2.94 -1.30 30.08
C ILE A 22 -2.72 -0.88 28.62
N LEU A 23 -1.58 -1.24 28.02
CA LEU A 23 -1.29 -0.93 26.61
C LEU A 23 -2.21 -1.69 25.65
N ARG A 24 -2.54 -2.96 25.92
CA ARG A 24 -3.54 -3.70 25.16
C ARG A 24 -4.89 -2.98 25.18
N LYS A 25 -5.39 -2.64 26.36
CA LYS A 25 -6.67 -1.94 26.54
C LYS A 25 -6.67 -0.53 25.90
N ARG A 26 -5.56 0.21 25.97
CA ARG A 26 -5.44 1.53 25.34
C ARG A 26 -5.43 1.43 23.82
N THR A 27 -4.72 0.45 23.27
CA THR A 27 -4.61 0.28 21.82
C THR A 27 -5.89 -0.28 21.21
N ALA A 28 -6.61 -1.15 21.93
CA ALA A 28 -7.93 -1.62 21.52
C ALA A 28 -8.95 -0.46 21.43
N ARG A 29 -8.90 0.50 22.37
CA ARG A 29 -9.78 1.68 22.35
C ARG A 29 -9.42 2.67 21.24
N ASN A 30 -8.12 2.93 21.04
CA ASN A 30 -7.65 3.83 19.99
C ASN A 30 -6.34 3.32 19.40
N PRO A 31 -6.39 2.58 18.26
CA PRO A 31 -5.21 2.00 17.64
C PRO A 31 -4.32 3.05 16.94
N ALA A 32 -4.83 4.25 16.67
CA ALA A 32 -4.08 5.33 16.03
C ALA A 32 -3.17 6.10 17.00
N ARG A 33 -3.21 5.76 18.30
CA ARG A 33 -2.49 6.49 19.34
C ARG A 33 -0.99 6.22 19.28
N SER A 34 -0.18 7.28 19.40
CA SER A 34 1.28 7.12 19.42
C SER A 34 1.77 6.52 20.74
N MET A 35 2.79 5.66 20.66
CA MET A 35 3.46 5.10 21.84
C MET A 35 4.06 6.18 22.73
N ARG A 36 4.58 7.27 22.15
CA ARG A 36 5.11 8.43 22.90
C ARG A 36 4.04 9.10 23.75
N ARG A 37 2.84 9.28 23.21
CA ARG A 37 1.71 9.87 23.97
C ARG A 37 1.25 8.93 25.08
N MET A 38 1.18 7.63 24.81
CA MET A 38 0.86 6.64 25.84
C MET A 38 1.89 6.62 26.98
N ALA A 39 3.18 6.81 26.65
CA ALA A 39 4.25 6.89 27.64
C ALA A 39 4.07 8.08 28.59
N LYS A 40 3.81 9.28 28.05
CA LYS A 40 3.54 10.49 28.85
C LYS A 40 2.37 10.30 29.81
N GLU A 41 1.26 9.74 29.35
CA GLU A 41 0.06 9.55 30.16
C GLU A 41 0.17 8.40 31.18
N LEU A 42 1.16 7.53 31.04
CA LEU A 42 1.46 6.49 32.02
C LEU A 42 2.56 6.92 32.98
N ASN A 43 3.19 8.09 32.77
CA ASN A 43 4.42 8.50 33.44
C ASN A 43 5.51 7.42 33.35
N VAL A 44 5.64 6.78 32.19
CA VAL A 44 6.64 5.74 31.89
C VAL A 44 7.53 6.20 30.75
N SER A 45 8.77 5.71 30.70
CA SER A 45 9.68 5.99 29.58
C SER A 45 9.12 5.46 28.24
N GLU A 46 9.38 6.20 27.15
CA GLU A 46 8.99 5.76 25.80
C GLU A 46 9.63 4.41 25.44
N GLY A 47 10.88 4.19 25.86
CA GLY A 47 11.61 2.95 25.63
C GLY A 47 10.89 1.72 26.18
N THR A 48 10.33 1.82 27.39
CA THR A 48 9.55 0.75 28.00
C THR A 48 8.27 0.49 27.22
N VAL A 49 7.48 1.52 26.88
CA VAL A 49 6.26 1.37 26.08
C VAL A 49 6.57 0.75 24.71
N ARG A 50 7.66 1.15 24.07
CA ARG A 50 8.11 0.59 22.78
C ARG A 50 8.57 -0.87 22.92
N LYS A 51 9.27 -1.23 24.00
CA LYS A 51 9.68 -2.62 24.27
C LYS A 51 8.46 -3.51 24.47
N VAL A 52 7.50 -3.08 25.29
CA VAL A 52 6.25 -3.81 25.52
C VAL A 52 5.45 -3.91 24.22
N GLY A 53 5.19 -2.80 23.54
CA GLY A 53 4.42 -2.78 22.29
C GLY A 53 5.03 -3.63 21.17
N LYS A 54 6.33 -3.51 20.90
CA LYS A 54 6.97 -4.22 19.78
C LYS A 54 7.40 -5.65 20.11
N ARG A 55 7.96 -5.89 21.29
CA ARG A 55 8.56 -7.20 21.64
C ARG A 55 7.58 -8.12 22.33
N MET A 56 6.78 -7.61 23.27
CA MET A 56 5.82 -8.42 24.04
C MET A 56 4.50 -8.55 23.29
N LEU A 57 3.91 -7.43 22.86
CA LEU A 57 2.63 -7.40 22.14
C LEU A 57 2.75 -7.65 20.64
N LYS A 58 3.99 -7.75 20.12
CA LYS A 58 4.29 -7.96 18.69
C LYS A 58 3.59 -6.97 17.74
N MET A 59 3.28 -5.76 18.22
CA MET A 59 2.60 -4.74 17.44
C MET A 59 3.57 -4.04 16.48
N ARG A 60 3.09 -3.78 15.27
CA ARG A 60 3.82 -3.03 14.25
C ARG A 60 3.00 -1.80 13.84
N PRO A 61 3.63 -0.62 13.72
CA PRO A 61 2.93 0.54 13.18
C PRO A 61 2.63 0.28 11.69
N CYS A 62 1.35 0.13 11.37
CA CYS A 62 0.86 -0.02 10.01
C CYS A 62 0.40 1.34 9.47
N LYS A 63 0.69 1.62 8.19
CA LYS A 63 0.22 2.84 7.54
C LYS A 63 -1.27 2.70 7.19
N PHE A 64 -2.03 3.78 7.33
CA PHE A 64 -3.38 3.84 6.80
C PHE A 64 -3.36 3.62 5.28
N GLN A 65 -4.26 2.79 4.79
CA GLN A 65 -4.44 2.56 3.36
C GLN A 65 -5.65 3.35 2.88
N LYS A 66 -5.46 4.20 1.87
CA LYS A 66 -6.58 4.80 1.15
C LYS A 66 -7.28 3.70 0.35
N ARG A 67 -8.58 3.54 0.56
CA ARG A 67 -9.44 2.60 -0.18
C ARG A 67 -10.68 3.34 -0.64
N HIS A 68 -11.31 2.85 -1.71
CA HIS A 68 -12.57 3.39 -2.17
C HIS A 68 -13.66 3.17 -1.11
N GLY A 69 -14.40 4.23 -0.77
CA GLY A 69 -15.46 4.22 0.22
C GLY A 69 -16.72 3.55 -0.31
N LEU A 70 -16.74 2.21 -0.30
CA LEU A 70 -17.91 1.43 -0.72
C LEU A 70 -19.02 1.51 0.34
N SER A 71 -20.25 1.80 -0.11
CA SER A 71 -21.45 1.67 0.72
C SER A 71 -21.79 0.19 0.98
N ASP A 72 -22.57 -0.10 2.02
CA ASP A 72 -22.94 -1.48 2.35
C ASP A 72 -23.80 -2.14 1.26
N ALA A 73 -24.62 -1.36 0.56
CA ALA A 73 -25.35 -1.82 -0.62
C ALA A 73 -24.39 -2.23 -1.75
N GLN A 74 -23.37 -1.41 -2.05
CA GLN A 74 -22.36 -1.73 -3.06
C GLN A 74 -21.55 -2.98 -2.66
N LYS A 75 -21.23 -3.17 -1.38
CA LYS A 75 -20.57 -4.39 -0.89
C LYS A 75 -21.43 -5.63 -1.15
N LYS A 76 -22.73 -5.59 -0.84
CA LYS A 76 -23.66 -6.71 -1.10
C LYS A 76 -23.73 -7.05 -2.59
N VAL A 77 -23.83 -6.05 -3.46
CA VAL A 77 -23.82 -6.25 -4.92
C VAL A 77 -22.52 -6.89 -5.39
N ARG A 78 -21.37 -6.42 -4.88
CA ARG A 78 -20.06 -7.01 -5.21
C ARG A 78 -19.96 -8.47 -4.79
N VAL A 79 -20.43 -8.83 -3.60
CA VAL A 79 -20.43 -10.23 -3.12
C VAL A 79 -21.32 -11.11 -4.00
N LYS A 80 -22.53 -10.66 -4.35
CA LYS A 80 -23.43 -11.41 -5.25
C LYS A 80 -22.78 -11.62 -6.64
N LYS A 81 -22.18 -10.57 -7.21
CA LYS A 81 -21.46 -10.65 -8.49
C LYS A 81 -20.27 -11.60 -8.42
N TYR A 82 -19.46 -11.49 -7.36
CA TYR A 82 -18.29 -12.35 -7.15
C TYR A 82 -18.67 -13.84 -7.08
N LYS A 83 -19.69 -14.21 -6.30
CA LYS A 83 -20.14 -15.60 -6.19
C LYS A 83 -20.56 -16.18 -7.56
N ARG A 84 -21.27 -15.38 -8.37
CA ARG A 84 -21.67 -15.80 -9.72
C ARG A 84 -20.46 -15.95 -10.65
N LEU A 85 -19.51 -15.01 -10.61
CA LEU A 85 -18.29 -15.10 -11.40
C LEU A 85 -17.43 -16.30 -11.00
N LEU A 86 -17.35 -16.62 -9.71
CA LEU A 86 -16.61 -17.78 -9.22
C LEU A 86 -17.20 -19.10 -9.75
N TYR A 87 -18.53 -19.24 -9.75
CA TYR A 87 -19.21 -20.41 -10.33
C TYR A 87 -18.91 -20.56 -11.83
N ARG A 88 -19.02 -19.47 -12.59
CA ARG A 88 -18.67 -19.46 -14.03
C ARG A 88 -17.20 -19.79 -14.28
N ALA A 89 -16.31 -19.29 -13.44
CA ALA A 89 -14.89 -19.58 -13.54
C ALA A 89 -14.60 -21.07 -13.31
N ALA A 90 -15.24 -21.70 -12.32
CA ALA A 90 -15.14 -23.14 -12.07
C ALA A 90 -15.62 -23.99 -13.26
N ASN A 91 -16.63 -23.51 -14.00
CA ASN A 91 -17.11 -24.14 -15.24
C ASN A 91 -16.24 -23.85 -16.48
N GLY A 92 -15.08 -23.19 -16.32
CA GLY A 92 -14.19 -22.83 -17.43
C GLY A 92 -14.72 -21.70 -18.34
N GLU A 93 -15.86 -21.08 -18.02
CA GLU A 93 -16.46 -20.02 -18.85
C GLU A 93 -15.58 -18.78 -18.96
N HIS A 94 -14.71 -18.55 -17.97
CA HIS A 94 -13.77 -17.43 -17.95
C HIS A 94 -12.81 -17.42 -19.16
N LEU A 95 -12.55 -18.59 -19.77
CA LEU A 95 -11.75 -18.72 -20.99
C LEU A 95 -12.44 -18.14 -22.23
N ARG A 96 -13.78 -18.05 -22.20
CA ARG A 96 -14.61 -17.48 -23.28
C ARG A 96 -14.98 -16.02 -23.03
N MET A 97 -14.59 -15.44 -21.89
CA MET A 97 -14.87 -14.04 -21.56
C MET A 97 -13.82 -13.11 -22.16
N LEU A 98 -14.28 -11.99 -22.72
CA LEU A 98 -13.43 -10.85 -23.08
C LEU A 98 -13.48 -9.82 -21.96
N PHE A 99 -12.34 -9.52 -21.35
CA PHE A 99 -12.18 -8.50 -20.33
C PHE A 99 -11.69 -7.21 -20.98
N THR A 100 -12.50 -6.16 -20.95
CA THR A 100 -12.15 -4.86 -21.53
C THR A 100 -11.87 -3.83 -20.44
N THR A 101 -10.94 -2.91 -20.71
CA THR A 101 -10.64 -1.80 -19.81
C THR A 101 -10.14 -0.58 -20.58
N GLU A 102 -10.35 0.59 -19.98
CA GLU A 102 -9.78 1.86 -20.44
C GLU A 102 -8.79 2.36 -19.40
N LYS A 103 -7.63 2.84 -19.87
CA LYS A 103 -6.60 3.39 -19.00
C LYS A 103 -5.96 4.62 -19.62
N LEU A 104 -5.91 5.69 -18.84
CA LEU A 104 -5.10 6.87 -19.13
C LEU A 104 -3.63 6.63 -18.73
N PHE A 105 -2.73 6.83 -19.69
CA PHE A 105 -1.28 6.84 -19.50
C PHE A 105 -0.75 8.27 -19.69
N ALA A 106 -0.01 8.78 -18.70
CA ALA A 106 0.66 10.08 -18.83
C ALA A 106 1.98 9.91 -19.60
N VAL A 107 2.25 10.84 -20.52
CA VAL A 107 3.45 10.84 -21.39
C VAL A 107 4.68 11.46 -20.70
N GLU A 108 4.50 12.11 -19.54
CA GLU A 108 5.62 12.65 -18.76
C GLU A 108 6.57 11.57 -18.22
N GLN A 109 7.84 11.92 -17.99
CA GLN A 109 8.79 11.07 -17.28
C GLN A 109 8.17 10.54 -15.99
N SER A 110 8.17 9.21 -15.85
CA SER A 110 7.69 8.53 -14.64
C SER A 110 8.65 8.78 -13.48
N TYR A 111 8.54 9.94 -12.83
CA TYR A 111 9.32 10.24 -11.63
C TYR A 111 8.83 9.38 -10.45
N ASN A 112 9.55 8.29 -10.17
CA ASN A 112 9.31 7.46 -9.01
C ASN A 112 10.04 8.03 -7.78
N SER A 113 9.36 8.89 -7.03
CA SER A 113 9.88 9.54 -5.82
C SER A 113 10.36 8.58 -4.72
N GLN A 114 10.00 7.30 -4.78
CA GLN A 114 10.49 6.31 -3.82
C GLN A 114 11.92 5.84 -4.14
N ASN A 115 12.24 5.74 -5.43
CA ASN A 115 13.46 5.13 -5.94
C ASN A 115 14.49 6.15 -6.41
N VAL A 116 14.06 7.35 -6.83
CA VAL A 116 14.97 8.41 -7.26
C VAL A 116 15.29 9.30 -6.05
N ARG A 117 16.53 9.26 -5.57
CA ARG A 117 16.99 10.04 -4.41
C ARG A 117 18.32 10.71 -4.70
N VAL A 118 18.44 11.94 -4.23
CA VAL A 118 19.69 12.70 -4.22
C VAL A 118 20.26 12.65 -2.80
N LEU A 119 21.52 12.23 -2.66
CA LEU A 119 22.23 12.31 -1.40
C LEU A 119 22.83 13.70 -1.24
N ALA A 120 22.53 14.38 -0.14
CA ALA A 120 23.06 15.71 0.14
C ALA A 120 23.11 15.98 1.65
N ARG A 121 24.07 16.80 2.08
CA ARG A 121 24.23 17.21 3.49
C ARG A 121 23.16 18.21 3.95
N THR A 122 22.61 19.00 3.04
CA THR A 122 21.58 20.01 3.32
C THR A 122 20.50 19.99 2.25
N SER A 123 19.32 20.53 2.57
CA SER A 123 18.23 20.68 1.60
C SER A 123 18.63 21.55 0.41
N ASN A 124 19.42 22.59 0.62
CA ASN A 124 19.85 23.52 -0.43
C ASN A 124 20.80 22.83 -1.42
N ALA A 125 21.78 22.06 -0.92
CA ALA A 125 22.65 21.26 -1.76
C ALA A 125 21.87 20.17 -2.54
N ALA A 126 20.85 19.57 -1.92
CA ALA A 126 19.97 18.61 -2.60
C ALA A 126 19.21 19.26 -3.77
N ASN A 127 18.70 20.48 -3.54
CA ASN A 127 17.94 21.22 -4.55
C ASN A 127 18.83 21.62 -5.73
N GLN A 128 20.07 22.08 -5.47
CA GLN A 128 21.05 22.36 -6.51
C GLN A 128 21.45 21.11 -7.30
N ALA A 129 21.51 19.95 -6.65
CA ALA A 129 21.77 18.66 -7.28
C ALA A 129 20.54 18.05 -8.00
N GLY A 130 19.49 18.83 -8.26
CA GLY A 130 18.35 18.40 -9.08
C GLY A 130 17.27 17.62 -8.33
N ARG A 131 17.17 17.73 -6.99
CA ARG A 131 16.08 17.10 -6.21
C ARG A 131 14.68 17.58 -6.64
N THR A 132 14.57 18.81 -7.14
CA THR A 132 13.29 19.42 -7.49
C THR A 132 12.92 19.06 -8.92
N VAL A 133 11.83 18.31 -9.09
CA VAL A 133 11.27 17.97 -10.40
C VAL A 133 10.01 18.81 -10.61
N SER A 134 10.00 19.63 -11.67
CA SER A 134 8.81 20.36 -12.10
C SER A 134 7.82 19.39 -12.74
N ARG A 135 6.56 19.42 -12.30
CA ARG A 135 5.48 18.61 -12.88
C ARG A 135 4.43 19.54 -13.47
N ARG A 136 3.94 19.27 -14.68
CA ARG A 136 2.81 20.03 -15.23
C ARG A 136 1.52 19.51 -14.60
N VAL A 137 0.59 20.42 -14.30
CA VAL A 137 -0.72 20.07 -13.74
C VAL A 137 -1.57 19.28 -14.73
N LYS A 138 -1.41 19.58 -16.04
CA LYS A 138 -2.03 18.86 -17.17
C LYS A 138 -0.94 18.25 -18.06
N ALA A 139 -0.46 17.08 -17.68
CA ALA A 139 0.43 16.29 -18.52
C ALA A 139 -0.31 15.81 -19.79
N ALA A 140 0.39 15.76 -20.92
CA ALA A 140 -0.13 15.04 -22.09
C ALA A 140 -0.42 13.59 -21.70
N SER A 141 -1.57 13.07 -22.10
CA SER A 141 -1.98 11.71 -21.78
C SER A 141 -2.61 11.01 -22.98
N VAL A 142 -2.49 9.69 -22.97
CA VAL A 142 -3.03 8.78 -23.98
C VAL A 142 -4.05 7.87 -23.30
N MET A 143 -5.28 7.86 -23.80
CA MET A 143 -6.27 6.86 -23.41
C MET A 143 -6.03 5.61 -24.24
N VAL A 144 -5.92 4.46 -23.57
CA VAL A 144 -5.81 3.17 -24.23
C VAL A 144 -7.00 2.32 -23.82
N TRP A 145 -7.71 1.81 -24.81
CA TRP A 145 -8.70 0.76 -24.64
C TRP A 145 -8.08 -0.59 -25.01
N ALA A 146 -8.22 -1.58 -24.14
CA ALA A 146 -7.67 -2.91 -24.37
C ALA A 146 -8.64 -4.01 -23.92
N GLY A 147 -8.68 -5.10 -24.69
CA GLY A 147 -9.47 -6.30 -24.42
C GLY A 147 -8.58 -7.54 -24.32
N VAL A 148 -8.76 -8.37 -23.30
CA VAL A 148 -7.96 -9.60 -23.07
C VAL A 148 -8.88 -10.80 -22.86
N SER A 149 -8.50 -11.97 -23.37
CA SER A 149 -9.23 -13.24 -23.22
C SER A 149 -8.36 -14.33 -22.61
N GLY A 150 -8.95 -15.46 -22.20
CA GLY A 150 -8.21 -16.60 -21.66
C GLY A 150 -7.21 -17.25 -22.64
N THR A 151 -7.33 -16.97 -23.94
CA THR A 151 -6.40 -17.43 -24.99
C THR A 151 -5.33 -16.39 -25.36
N GLY A 152 -5.21 -15.31 -24.57
CA GLY A 152 -4.33 -14.17 -24.85
C GLY A 152 -5.08 -12.96 -25.44
N GLU A 153 -4.31 -11.97 -25.88
CA GLU A 153 -4.79 -10.85 -26.69
C GLU A 153 -5.22 -11.39 -28.06
N ARG A 154 -6.51 -11.69 -28.23
CA ARG A 154 -7.03 -11.95 -29.57
C ARG A 154 -7.18 -10.62 -30.27
N LYS A 155 -6.58 -10.52 -31.47
CA LYS A 155 -6.99 -9.58 -32.53
C LYS A 155 -8.49 -9.79 -32.77
N LEU A 156 -9.35 -9.02 -32.11
CA LEU A 156 -10.74 -8.89 -32.55
C LEU A 156 -10.72 -8.07 -33.84
N SER A 157 -11.23 -8.68 -34.89
CA SER A 157 -11.36 -8.11 -36.22
C SER A 157 -12.19 -6.82 -36.18
N GLU A 158 -11.58 -5.69 -36.49
CA GLU A 158 -12.01 -5.06 -37.74
C GLU A 158 -11.02 -5.53 -38.79
N LYS A 159 -11.32 -5.35 -40.07
CA LYS A 159 -10.34 -5.57 -41.14
C LYS A 159 -8.96 -5.09 -40.64
N GLU A 160 -8.00 -6.01 -40.58
CA GLU A 160 -6.61 -5.76 -40.17
C GLU A 160 -6.34 -5.56 -38.66
N GLY A 161 -6.44 -6.66 -37.90
CA GLY A 161 -5.52 -7.10 -36.85
C GLY A 161 -5.00 -6.14 -35.76
N ALA A 162 -5.31 -6.48 -34.50
CA ALA A 162 -4.77 -5.93 -33.23
C ALA A 162 -4.94 -4.42 -33.14
N LEU A 163 -6.16 -4.01 -32.83
CA LEU A 163 -6.37 -2.67 -32.35
C LEU A 163 -5.98 -2.60 -30.87
N ILE A 164 -4.72 -2.23 -30.61
CA ILE A 164 -4.50 -1.17 -29.64
C ILE A 164 -5.15 0.07 -30.28
N LEU A 165 -6.45 0.27 -30.06
CA LEU A 165 -7.10 1.51 -30.44
C LEU A 165 -6.59 2.57 -29.47
N VAL A 166 -5.51 3.25 -29.87
CA VAL A 166 -5.07 4.50 -29.24
C VAL A 166 -6.05 5.57 -29.68
N THR A 167 -7.18 5.70 -28.99
CA THR A 167 -8.16 6.74 -29.28
C THR A 167 -7.82 8.01 -28.51
N ARG A 168 -7.48 9.05 -29.27
CA ARG A 168 -7.24 10.45 -28.87
C ARG A 168 -6.10 10.68 -27.87
N THR A 169 -5.07 11.35 -28.38
CA THR A 169 -4.23 12.25 -27.57
C THR A 169 -5.13 13.35 -26.98
N LEU A 170 -5.28 13.36 -25.66
CA LEU A 170 -5.85 14.52 -24.98
C LEU A 170 -4.72 15.53 -24.81
N GLN A 171 -4.53 16.37 -25.83
CA GLN A 171 -3.66 17.54 -25.72
C GLN A 171 -4.34 18.55 -24.77
N GLY A 172 -3.67 18.87 -23.67
CA GLY A 172 -4.16 19.86 -22.72
C GLY A 172 -4.13 21.25 -23.35
N LEU A 173 -5.30 21.88 -23.45
CA LEU A 173 -5.46 23.33 -23.50
C LEU A 173 -5.14 23.94 -22.13
#